data_AF-A0A072VHH7-F1
#
_entry.id   AF-A0A072VHH7-F1
#
_cell.length_a   1.000
_cell.length_b   1.000
_cell.length_c   1.000
_cell.angle_alpha   90.00
_cell.angle_beta   90.00
_cell.angle_gamma   90.00
#
_symmetry.space_group_name_H-M   'P 1'
#
loop_
_entity.id
_entity.type
_entity.pdbx_description
1 polymer ?
#
loop_
_entity_poly.entity_id
_entity_poly.type
_entity_poly.pdbx_seq_one_letter_code
_entity_poly.pdbx_strand_id
1 'polypeptide(L)'
;MEAPEPAKVHGFKCPICMAPFVEETTTRCGHIFCKKCIETAITAHHICPTCGKNATHKALVRAMANARTRRRTGNDTNMGNTL
;
A
#
# COMPACT_ATOMS: atom_id res chain seq x y z
N MET A 1 -14.38 39.36 9.45
CA MET A 1 -14.34 38.54 8.22
C MET A 1 -13.27 37.49 8.44
N GLU A 2 -13.60 36.39 9.11
CA GLU A 2 -12.68 35.26 9.28
C GLU A 2 -13.10 34.20 8.27
N ALA A 3 -12.23 34.00 7.27
CA ALA A 3 -12.35 32.87 6.36
C ALA A 3 -12.17 31.58 7.20
N PRO A 4 -13.06 30.59 7.08
CA PRO A 4 -12.90 29.35 7.82
C PRO A 4 -11.56 28.70 7.43
N GLU A 5 -10.70 28.47 8.42
CA GLU A 5 -9.41 27.85 8.24
C GLU A 5 -9.59 26.50 7.52
N PRO A 6 -8.82 26.21 6.45
CA PRO A 6 -9.04 25.04 5.63
C PRO A 6 -8.90 23.80 6.51
N ALA A 7 -10.02 23.09 6.71
CA ALA A 7 -10.10 21.86 7.46
C ALA A 7 -8.90 20.99 7.10
N LYS A 8 -8.06 20.65 8.08
CA LYS A 8 -6.85 19.83 7.90
C LYS A 8 -7.24 18.53 7.22
N VAL A 9 -7.17 18.52 5.89
CA VAL A 9 -7.20 17.30 5.09
C VAL A 9 -5.96 16.55 5.57
N HIS A 10 -6.17 15.52 6.38
CA HIS A 10 -5.13 14.58 6.73
C HIS A 10 -4.77 13.89 5.42
N GLY A 11 -3.82 14.51 4.71
CA GLY A 11 -3.53 14.20 3.33
C GLY A 11 -3.00 12.79 3.25
N PHE A 12 -3.74 11.93 2.55
CA PHE A 12 -3.24 10.65 2.08
C PHE A 12 -2.03 10.92 1.18
N LYS A 13 -0.84 10.80 1.75
CA LYS A 13 0.46 11.04 1.11
C LYS A 13 1.24 9.74 1.02
N CYS A 14 2.07 9.61 -0.01
CA CYS A 14 2.94 8.46 -0.15
C CYS A 14 4.02 8.46 0.94
N PRO A 15 4.23 7.35 1.67
CA PRO A 15 5.23 7.28 2.74
C PRO A 15 6.68 7.29 2.22
N ILE A 16 6.88 7.14 0.90
CA ILE A 16 8.22 7.16 0.28
C ILE A 16 8.61 8.59 -0.12
N CYS A 17 7.76 9.29 -0.88
CA CYS A 17 8.06 10.64 -1.35
C CYS A 17 7.41 11.76 -0.54
N MET A 18 6.59 11.42 0.47
CA MET A 18 5.85 12.36 1.32
C MET A 18 4.96 13.36 0.56
N ALA A 19 4.65 13.06 -0.70
CA ALA A 19 3.84 13.88 -1.59
C ALA A 19 2.47 13.23 -1.85
N PRO A 20 1.49 13.95 -2.42
CA PRO A 20 0.27 13.36 -2.94
C PRO A 20 0.56 12.19 -3.88
N PHE A 21 -0.30 11.17 -3.87
CA PHE A 21 -0.10 9.99 -4.70
C PHE A 21 -0.17 10.29 -6.19
N VAL A 22 0.83 9.83 -6.95
CA VAL A 22 0.85 9.85 -8.41
C VAL A 22 0.73 8.40 -8.90
N GLU A 23 -0.36 8.08 -9.59
CA GLU A 23 -0.74 6.70 -9.94
C GLU A 23 -0.75 5.80 -8.69
N GLU A 24 -1.69 6.06 -7.78
CA GLU A 24 -1.87 5.29 -6.55
C GLU A 24 -1.89 3.77 -6.81
N THR A 25 -0.95 3.09 -6.17
CA THR A 25 -0.70 1.67 -6.37
C THR A 25 -0.68 1.00 -5.01
N THR A 26 -1.48 -0.05 -4.87
CA THR A 26 -1.62 -0.80 -3.64
C THR A 26 -0.91 -2.14 -3.78
N THR A 27 -0.16 -2.49 -2.75
CA THR A 27 0.48 -3.80 -2.61
C THR A 27 -0.52 -4.84 -2.09
N ARG A 28 -0.27 -6.14 -2.32
CA ARG A 28 -1.12 -7.22 -1.76
C ARG A 28 -1.23 -7.20 -0.24
N CYS A 29 -0.26 -6.60 0.46
CA CYS A 29 -0.30 -6.43 1.90
C CYS A 29 -1.16 -5.25 2.37
N GLY A 30 -1.70 -4.43 1.46
CA GLY A 30 -2.64 -3.35 1.76
C GLY A 30 -2.04 -1.95 1.85
N HIS A 31 -0.73 -1.78 1.66
CA HIS A 31 -0.09 -0.46 1.69
C HIS A 31 -0.11 0.22 0.31
N ILE A 32 -0.33 1.55 0.32
CA ILE A 32 -0.52 2.39 -0.86
C ILE A 32 0.71 3.29 -1.07
N PHE A 33 1.18 3.37 -2.31
CA PHE A 33 2.35 4.14 -2.73
C PHE A 33 2.12 4.78 -4.10
N CYS A 34 2.97 5.74 -4.49
CA CYS A 34 3.05 6.13 -5.90
C CYS A 34 3.64 4.97 -6.71
N LYS A 35 3.13 4.74 -7.91
CA LYS A 35 3.62 3.69 -8.81
C LYS A 35 5.15 3.68 -8.96
N LYS A 36 5.75 4.82 -9.31
CA LYS A 36 7.21 4.95 -9.45
C LYS A 36 7.96 4.66 -8.15
N CYS A 37 7.40 5.10 -7.02
CA CYS A 37 8.03 4.90 -5.71
C CYS A 37 8.07 3.42 -5.34
N ILE A 38 6.96 2.69 -5.48
CA ILE A 38 6.93 1.27 -5.17
C ILE A 38 7.70 0.44 -6.20
N GLU A 39 7.64 0.78 -7.49
CA GLU A 39 8.44 0.13 -8.54
C GLU A 39 9.94 0.22 -8.24
N THR A 40 10.41 1.38 -7.78
CA THR A 40 11.83 1.56 -7.39
C THR A 40 12.16 0.69 -6.18
N ALA A 41 11.34 0.73 -5.13
CA ALA A 41 11.59 -0.01 -3.89
C ALA A 41 11.62 -1.53 -4.10
N ILE A 42 10.68 -2.07 -4.88
CA ILE A 42 10.62 -3.50 -5.16
C ILE A 42 11.68 -3.94 -6.17
N THR A 43 12.21 -3.02 -7.00
CA THR A 43 13.35 -3.33 -7.88
C THR A 43 14.63 -3.50 -7.07
N ALA A 44 14.80 -2.76 -5.97
CA ALA A 44 15.95 -2.88 -5.09
C ALA A 44 15.86 -4.07 -4.12
N HIS A 45 14.70 -4.28 -3.48
CA HIS A 45 14.61 -5.21 -2.34
C HIS A 45 13.46 -6.23 -2.42
N HIS A 46 12.56 -6.14 -3.41
CA HIS A 46 11.38 -7.02 -3.54
C HIS A 46 10.50 -7.15 -2.27
N ILE A 47 10.46 -6.10 -1.45
CA ILE A 47 9.69 -6.02 -0.20
C ILE A 47 8.87 -4.73 -0.13
N CYS A 48 7.79 -4.77 0.65
CA CYS A 48 6.98 -3.61 0.97
C CYS A 48 7.74 -2.68 1.93
N PRO A 49 7.92 -1.39 1.61
CA PRO A 49 8.64 -0.44 2.47
C PRO A 49 7.99 -0.16 3.83
N THR A 50 6.71 -0.51 4.02
CA THR A 50 5.98 -0.24 5.26
C THR A 50 5.91 -1.43 6.20
N CYS A 51 5.79 -2.66 5.68
CA CYS A 51 5.62 -3.86 6.52
C CYS A 51 6.59 -5.01 6.22
N GLY A 52 7.53 -4.83 5.30
CA GLY A 52 8.56 -5.83 4.97
C GLY A 52 8.05 -7.09 4.24
N LYS A 53 6.73 -7.24 4.05
CA LYS A 53 6.16 -8.38 3.29
C LYS A 53 6.61 -8.33 1.82
N ASN A 54 6.76 -9.49 1.18
CA ASN A 54 7.15 -9.56 -0.22
C ASN A 54 6.23 -8.73 -1.12
N ALA A 55 6.86 -7.89 -1.94
CA ALA A 55 6.21 -7.09 -2.95
C ALA A 55 6.99 -7.21 -4.26
N THR A 56 6.33 -7.69 -5.30
CA THR A 56 6.90 -7.83 -6.65
C THR A 56 6.09 -7.02 -7.64
N HIS A 57 6.68 -6.70 -8.80
CA HIS A 57 6.00 -5.91 -9.85
C HIS A 57 4.64 -6.51 -10.24
N LYS A 58 4.55 -7.84 -10.28
CA LYS A 58 3.31 -8.58 -10.59
C LYS A 58 2.29 -8.55 -9.44
N ALA A 59 2.72 -8.26 -8.22
CA ALA A 59 1.87 -8.15 -7.03
C ALA A 59 1.35 -6.73 -6.78
N LEU A 60 1.71 -5.75 -7.62
CA LEU A 60 1.16 -4.41 -7.57
C LEU A 60 -0.24 -4.38 -8.20
N VAL A 61 -1.19 -3.80 -7.47
CA VAL A 61 -2.57 -3.61 -7.93
C VAL A 61 -2.79 -2.11 -8.10
N ARG A 62 -3.13 -1.67 -9.31
CA ARG A 62 -3.57 -0.28 -9.53
C ARG A 62 -4.88 -0.07 -8.80
N ALA A 63 -5.02 1.01 -8.04
CA ALA A 63 -6.31 1.36 -7.48
C ALA A 63 -7.21 1.89 -8.61
N MET A 64 -7.97 1.01 -9.24
CA MET A 64 -9.10 1.38 -10.08
C MET A 64 -10.37 1.00 -9.34
N ALA A 65 -11.34 1.93 -9.30
CA ALA A 65 -12.61 1.73 -8.63
C ALA A 65 -13.36 0.54 -9.26
N ASN A 66 -13.76 -0.39 -8.39
CA ASN A 66 -14.78 -1.42 -8.59
C ASN A 66 -14.36 -2.67 -9.38
N ALA A 67 -13.80 -3.64 -8.66
CA ALA A 67 -13.95 -5.06 -9.00
C ALA A 67 -14.10 -5.87 -7.71
N ARG A 68 -15.33 -6.30 -7.41
CA ARG A 68 -15.62 -7.31 -6.39
C ARG A 68 -14.98 -8.63 -6.81
N THR A 69 -13.74 -8.89 -6.41
CA THR A 69 -13.14 -10.21 -6.59
C THR A 69 -12.64 -10.74 -5.26
N ARG A 70 -13.51 -11.61 -4.71
CA ARG A 70 -13.37 -12.59 -3.62
C ARG A 70 -12.00 -12.71 -2.93
N ARG A 71 -12.06 -12.71 -1.59
CA ARG A 71 -11.02 -13.19 -0.66
C ARG A 71 -10.32 -14.43 -1.23
N ARG A 72 -9.00 -14.38 -1.38
CA ARG A 72 -8.16 -15.60 -1.42
C ARG A 72 -7.36 -15.67 -0.13
N THR A 73 -7.83 -16.58 0.72
CA THR A 73 -7.11 -17.44 1.68
C THR A 73 -5.97 -16.80 2.47
N GLY A 74 -6.27 -16.54 3.74
CA GLY A 74 -5.26 -16.62 4.79
C GLY A 74 -4.63 -18.01 4.73
N ASN A 75 -3.31 -18.02 4.62
CA ASN A 75 -2.51 -19.15 5.04
C ASN A 75 -2.20 -18.88 6.52
N ASP A 76 -3.14 -19.21 7.40
CA ASP A 76 -2.87 -19.35 8.82
C ASP A 76 -2.01 -20.59 8.99
N THR A 77 -0.70 -20.39 9.00
CA THR A 77 0.19 -21.40 9.54
C THR A 77 -0.04 -21.40 11.05
N ASN A 78 -0.99 -22.22 11.51
CA ASN A 78 -1.10 -22.65 12.89
C ASN A 78 0.16 -23.46 13.22
N MET A 79 1.24 -22.76 13.57
CA MET A 79 2.36 -23.37 14.27
C MET A 79 2.17 -23.13 15.76
N GLY A 80 2.01 -24.23 16.48
CA GLY A 80 2.52 -24.38 17.84
C GLY A 80 1.66 -23.80 18.96
N ASN A 81 1.02 -24.70 19.70
CA ASN A 81 1.11 -24.74 21.15
C ASN A 81 0.73 -26.18 21.56
N THR A 82 1.66 -27.10 21.84
CA THR A 82 2.51 -27.25 23.03
C THR A 82 1.70 -27.21 24.34
N LEU A 83 1.16 -28.37 24.74
CA LEU A 83 1.45 -29.10 25.99
C LEU A 83 0.70 -30.43 25.99
#